data_AF-A0A2H6F6E4-F1
#
_entry.id   AF-A0A2H6F6E4-F1
#
_cell.length_a   1.000
_cell.length_b   1.000
_cell.length_c   1.000
_cell.angle_alpha   90.00
_cell.angle_beta   90.00
_cell.angle_gamma   90.00
#
_symmetry.space_group_name_H-M   'P 1'
#
loop_
_entity.id
_entity.type
_entity.pdbx_description
1 polymer ?
#
loop_
_entity_poly.entity_id
_entity_poly.type
_entity_poly.pdbx_seq_one_letter_code
_entity_poly.pdbx_strand_id
1 'polypeptide(L)'
;MSPAAQQCEIELSKKEELQVKKLSKDLMEKLKNEKLVLDWRKRQQSRAQVRLTIEDVLDKGLPGIYIPELYQKKCDAVYQHVYESYYGAGKSVYA
;
A
#
# COMPACT_ATOMS: atom_id res chain seq x y z
N MET A 1 -10.38 19.91 -4.02
CA MET A 1 -9.17 19.76 -4.84
C MET A 1 -8.81 18.28 -4.86
N SER A 2 -9.23 17.58 -5.91
CA SER A 2 -8.86 16.18 -6.14
C SER A 2 -7.39 16.11 -6.56
N PRO A 3 -6.56 15.23 -5.99
CA PRO A 3 -5.38 14.76 -6.68
C PRO A 3 -5.81 13.60 -7.58
N ALA A 4 -6.39 13.96 -8.72
CA ALA A 4 -6.41 13.04 -9.85
C ALA A 4 -4.97 12.87 -10.35
N ALA A 5 -4.62 11.65 -10.73
CA ALA A 5 -3.47 11.31 -11.56
C ALA A 5 -2.07 11.49 -10.93
N GLN A 6 -1.70 10.51 -10.10
CA GLN A 6 -0.35 9.92 -10.22
C GLN A 6 -0.48 8.45 -10.64
N GLN A 7 -1.27 8.22 -11.70
CA GLN A 7 -1.05 7.07 -12.57
C GLN A 7 0.31 7.30 -13.23
N CYS A 8 1.34 6.63 -12.73
CA CYS A 8 2.57 6.48 -13.50
C CYS A 8 2.20 5.79 -14.80
N GLU A 9 2.73 6.29 -15.92
CA GLU A 9 2.67 5.73 -17.27
C GLU A 9 3.38 4.36 -17.34
N ILE A 10 2.88 3.40 -16.57
CA ILE A 10 3.34 2.03 -16.58
C ILE A 10 2.33 1.27 -17.42
N GLU A 11 2.71 0.94 -18.65
CA GLU A 11 1.91 0.05 -19.49
C GLU A 11 1.97 -1.35 -18.89
N LEU A 12 0.89 -1.73 -18.22
CA LEU A 12 0.67 -3.07 -17.72
C LEU A 12 -0.09 -3.87 -18.77
N SER A 13 0.33 -5.10 -19.04
CA SER A 13 -0.53 -6.05 -19.73
C SER A 13 -1.77 -6.35 -18.87
N LYS A 14 -2.87 -6.82 -19.50
CA LYS A 14 -4.08 -7.24 -18.77
C LYS A 14 -3.78 -8.24 -17.63
N LYS A 15 -2.79 -9.11 -17.81
CA LYS A 15 -2.36 -10.07 -16.80
C LYS A 15 -1.71 -9.38 -15.61
N GLU A 16 -0.82 -8.43 -15.86
CA GLU A 16 -0.15 -7.65 -14.82
C GLU A 16 -1.13 -6.72 -14.09
N GLU A 17 -2.09 -6.12 -14.79
CA GLU A 17 -3.16 -5.35 -14.15
C GLU A 17 -3.96 -6.20 -13.17
N LEU A 18 -4.37 -7.42 -13.57
CA LEU A 18 -5.11 -8.33 -12.69
C LEU A 18 -4.27 -8.76 -11.48
N GLN A 19 -2.97 -9.01 -11.70
CA GLN A 19 -2.02 -9.30 -10.63
C GLN A 19 -1.90 -8.15 -9.65
N VAL A 20 -1.70 -6.92 -10.12
CA VAL A 20 -1.59 -5.71 -9.29
C VAL A 20 -2.90 -5.45 -8.52
N LYS A 21 -4.05 -5.65 -9.16
CA LYS A 21 -5.37 -5.53 -8.51
C LYS A 21 -5.54 -6.55 -7.39
N LYS A 22 -5.15 -7.81 -7.63
CA LYS A 22 -5.20 -8.85 -6.60
C LYS A 22 -4.26 -8.51 -5.45
N LEU A 23 -3.01 -8.15 -5.76
CA LEU A 23 -2.00 -7.77 -4.78
C LEU A 23 -2.48 -6.62 -3.89
N SER A 24 -3.10 -5.60 -4.48
CA SER A 24 -3.65 -4.45 -3.76
C SER A 24 -4.73 -4.85 -2.77
N LYS A 25 -5.59 -5.81 -3.14
CA LYS A 25 -6.62 -6.35 -2.24
C LYS A 25 -5.99 -7.14 -1.09
N ASP A 26 -5.07 -8.05 -1.41
CA ASP A 26 -4.39 -8.90 -0.44
C ASP A 26 -3.60 -8.06 0.57
N LEU A 27 -2.89 -7.01 0.10
CA LEU A 27 -2.21 -6.04 0.95
C LEU A 27 -3.19 -5.35 1.92
N MET A 28 -4.31 -4.86 1.39
CA MET A 28 -5.28 -4.12 2.19
C MET A 28 -5.94 -5.00 3.26
N GLU A 29 -6.30 -6.23 2.93
CA GLU A 29 -6.83 -7.21 3.88
C GLU A 29 -5.83 -7.49 4.99
N LYS A 30 -4.57 -7.76 4.63
CA LYS A 30 -3.49 -8.02 5.59
C LYS A 30 -3.25 -6.83 6.52
N LEU A 31 -3.19 -5.62 5.97
CA LEU A 31 -3.03 -4.40 6.76
C LEU A 31 -4.19 -4.21 7.74
N LYS A 32 -5.44 -4.30 7.28
CA LYS A 32 -6.62 -4.11 8.12
C LYS A 32 -6.71 -5.13 9.25
N ASN A 33 -6.44 -6.39 8.96
CA ASN A 33 -6.60 -7.48 9.92
C ASN A 33 -5.46 -7.56 10.93
N GLU A 34 -4.22 -7.25 10.51
CA GLU A 34 -3.04 -7.51 11.35
C GLU A 34 -2.30 -6.26 11.83
N LYS A 35 -2.30 -5.18 11.04
CA LYS A 35 -1.34 -4.07 11.24
C LYS A 35 -2.01 -2.76 11.65
N LEU A 36 -3.20 -2.48 11.13
CA LEU A 36 -3.99 -1.27 11.39
C LEU A 36 -4.87 -1.42 12.64
N VAL A 37 -4.28 -1.97 13.70
CA VAL A 37 -4.92 -2.15 15.01
C VAL A 37 -5.04 -0.82 15.76
N LEU A 38 -5.60 -0.83 16.97
CA LEU A 38 -5.77 0.37 17.78
C LEU A 38 -4.44 1.13 17.95
N ASP A 39 -4.47 2.44 17.75
CA ASP A 39 -3.34 3.35 17.97
C ASP A 39 -2.04 3.00 17.20
N TRP A 40 -2.13 2.24 16.11
CA TRP A 40 -0.96 1.83 15.33
C TRP A 40 -0.09 3.01 14.87
N ARG A 41 -0.69 4.18 14.59
CA ARG A 41 0.04 5.41 14.19
C ARG A 41 0.88 6.03 15.32
N LYS A 42 0.48 5.81 16.58
CA LYS A 42 1.18 6.37 17.75
C LYS A 42 2.44 5.59 18.09
N ARG A 43 2.50 4.31 17.73
CA ARG A 43 3.62 3.41 18.07
C ARG A 43 4.61 3.32 16.91
N GLN A 44 5.87 3.64 17.16
CA GLN A 44 6.93 3.52 16.15
C GLN A 44 7.07 2.10 15.60
N GLN A 45 7.01 1.09 16.47
CA GLN A 45 7.08 -0.32 16.07
C GLN A 45 5.93 -0.69 15.12
N SER A 46 4.70 -0.28 15.42
CA SER A 46 3.54 -0.56 14.56
C SER A 46 3.65 0.14 13.21
N ARG A 47 4.12 1.40 13.17
CA ARG A 47 4.41 2.11 11.91
C ARG A 47 5.46 1.39 11.07
N ALA A 48 6.55 0.93 11.71
CA ALA A 48 7.59 0.16 11.03
C ALA A 48 7.05 -1.16 10.48
N GLN A 49 6.21 -1.88 11.24
CA GLN A 49 5.58 -3.12 10.78
C GLN A 49 4.63 -2.90 9.60
N VAL A 50 3.86 -1.81 9.58
CA VAL A 50 3.02 -1.45 8.42
C VAL A 50 3.88 -1.22 7.19
N ARG A 51 4.96 -0.42 7.32
CA ARG A 51 5.87 -0.15 6.20
C ARG A 51 6.54 -1.41 5.67
N LEU A 52 7.10 -2.24 6.55
CA LEU A 52 7.70 -3.53 6.18
C LEU A 52 6.69 -4.46 5.50
N THR A 53 5.42 -4.45 5.93
CA THR A 53 4.38 -5.27 5.29
C THR A 53 4.07 -4.78 3.88
N ILE A 54 4.04 -3.47 3.66
CA ILE A 54 3.86 -2.88 2.33
C ILE A 54 5.02 -3.26 1.42
N GLU A 55 6.25 -3.09 1.89
CA GLU A 55 7.46 -3.45 1.14
C GLU A 55 7.46 -4.95 0.80
N ASP A 56 7.29 -5.84 1.78
CA ASP A 56 7.26 -7.30 1.57
C ASP A 56 6.21 -7.76 0.56
N VAL A 57 5.02 -7.15 0.58
CA VAL A 57 3.94 -7.51 -0.35
C VAL A 57 4.21 -6.96 -1.75
N LEU A 58 4.66 -5.70 -1.86
CA LEU A 58 4.97 -5.10 -3.16
C LEU A 58 6.16 -5.80 -3.83
N ASP A 59 7.19 -6.18 -3.08
CA ASP A 59 8.37 -6.88 -3.60
C ASP A 59 7.99 -8.25 -4.22
N LYS A 60 7.09 -8.98 -3.55
CA LYS A 60 6.61 -10.28 -4.03
C LYS A 60 5.67 -10.21 -5.22
N GLY A 61 4.98 -9.09 -5.40
CA GLY A 61 3.82 -9.01 -6.27
C GLY A 61 3.93 -8.05 -7.45
N LEU A 62 4.86 -7.09 -7.42
CA LEU A 62 5.02 -6.14 -8.50
C LEU A 62 5.70 -6.78 -9.72
N PRO A 63 5.23 -6.48 -10.94
CA PRO A 63 5.91 -6.92 -12.16
C PRO A 63 7.33 -6.32 -12.26
N GLY A 64 8.22 -6.99 -12.99
CA GLY A 64 9.63 -6.58 -13.12
C GLY A 64 9.87 -5.22 -13.79
N ILE A 65 8.83 -4.59 -14.35
CA ILE A 65 8.87 -3.22 -14.88
C ILE A 65 9.04 -2.17 -13.76
N TYR A 66 8.76 -2.52 -12.51
CA TYR A 66 8.98 -1.67 -11.35
C TYR A 66 10.45 -1.73 -10.93
N ILE A 67 11.29 -0.91 -11.57
CA ILE A 67 12.70 -0.75 -11.18
C ILE A 67 12.82 -0.26 -9.72
N PRO A 68 13.97 -0.48 -9.04
CA PRO A 68 14.12 -0.19 -7.61
C PRO A 68 13.70 1.22 -7.17
N GLU A 69 13.99 2.25 -7.98
CA GLU A 69 13.58 3.62 -7.69
C GLU A 69 12.05 3.81 -7.72
N LEU A 70 11.39 3.16 -8.68
CA LEU A 70 9.94 3.21 -8.82
C LEU A 70 9.27 2.40 -7.71
N TYR A 71 9.84 1.25 -7.37
CA TYR A 71 9.43 0.43 -6.23
C TYR A 71 9.41 1.23 -4.92
N GLN A 72 10.51 1.92 -4.58
CA GLN A 72 10.58 2.72 -3.36
C GLN A 72 9.55 3.86 -3.35
N LYS A 73 9.42 4.59 -4.47
CA LYS A 73 8.39 5.64 -4.61
C LYS A 73 6.98 5.10 -4.41
N LYS A 74 6.69 3.88 -4.89
CA LYS A 74 5.38 3.25 -4.69
C LYS A 74 5.18 2.78 -3.26
N CYS A 75 6.19 2.23 -2.60
CA CYS A 75 6.13 1.90 -1.17
C CYS A 75 5.80 3.14 -0.33
N ASP A 76 6.49 4.26 -0.58
CA ASP A 76 6.25 5.52 0.11
C ASP A 76 4.84 6.06 -0.13
N ALA A 77 4.39 6.10 -1.39
CA ALA A 77 3.06 6.59 -1.73
C ALA A 77 1.95 5.73 -1.08
N VAL A 78 2.11 4.41 -1.08
CA VAL A 78 1.16 3.49 -0.44
C VAL A 78 1.17 3.68 1.07
N TYR A 79 2.35 3.79 1.69
CA TYR A 79 2.46 4.02 3.13
C TYR A 79 1.81 5.34 3.54
N GLN A 80 2.09 6.43 2.82
CA GLN A 80 1.49 7.74 3.07
C GLN A 80 -0.04 7.66 2.98
N HIS A 81 -0.56 7.07 1.90
CA HIS A 81 -1.99 6.89 1.72
C HIS A 81 -2.62 6.13 2.88
N VAL A 82 -1.99 5.02 3.31
CA VAL A 82 -2.47 4.22 4.45
C VAL A 82 -2.48 5.02 5.75
N TYR A 83 -1.41 5.79 6.01
CA TYR A 83 -1.27 6.59 7.22
C TYR A 83 -2.31 7.72 7.33
N GLU A 84 -2.62 8.35 6.20
CA GLU A 84 -3.60 9.43 6.11
C GLU A 84 -5.05 8.92 6.12
N SER A 85 -5.28 7.72 5.56
CA SER A 85 -6.63 7.20 5.32
C SER A 85 -7.15 6.26 6.40
N TYR A 86 -6.27 5.62 7.19
CA TYR A 86 -6.65 4.60 8.17
C TYR A 86 -6.20 4.95 9.58
N TYR A 87 -7.16 5.09 10.49
CA TYR A 87 -6.94 5.58 11.85
C TYR A 87 -6.81 4.48 12.90
N GLY A 88 -7.10 3.23 12.51
CA GLY A 88 -7.10 2.06 13.38
C GLY A 88 -8.49 1.72 13.92
N ALA A 89 -8.64 0.52 14.45
CA ALA A 89 -9.92 0.02 15.01
C ALA A 89 -11.11 0.17 14.05
N GLY A 90 -10.90 -0.19 12.78
CA GLY A 90 -11.91 -0.11 11.72
C GLY A 90 -12.23 1.30 11.20
N LYS A 91 -11.63 2.36 11.77
CA LYS A 91 -11.88 3.74 11.33
C LYS A 91 -11.01 4.10 10.11
N SER A 92 -11.64 4.61 9.06
CA SER A 92 -10.97 5.10 7.85
C SER A 92 -11.79 6.19 7.17
N VAL A 93 -11.19 6.89 6.21
CA VAL A 93 -11.89 7.86 5.32
C VAL A 93 -12.87 7.20 4.34
N TYR A 94 -12.93 5.87 4.31
CA TYR A 94 -13.76 5.06 3.41
C TYR A 94 -14.91 4.34 4.13
N ALA A 95 -15.10 4.60 5.43
CA ALA A 95 -16.14 4.00 6.26
C ALA A 95 -17.46 4.77 6.17
#